data_AF-A0A813Y9Z9-F1
#
_entry.id   AF-A0A813Y9Z9-F1
#
_cell.length_a   1.000
_cell.length_b   1.000
_cell.length_c   1.000
_cell.angle_alpha   90.00
_cell.angle_beta   90.00
_cell.angle_gamma   90.00
#
_symmetry.space_group_name_H-M   'P 1'
#
loop_
_entity.id
_entity.type
_entity.pdbx_description
1 polymer ?
#
loop_
_entity_poly.entity_id
_entity_poly.type
_entity_poly.pdbx_seq_one_letter_code
_entity_poly.pdbx_strand_id
1 'polypeptide(L)'
;MNHLRRFCFPNGTSGTLYFILKQEPHSIFTRKNDNLVMKMEINLTGSLCGFQRLIKLLDVHQILIDHLRGKIILPNSYHCLKGYGMPNRNTHSHGDLIIQFDVKFPDENFHLTENQSKQLESILPSKKRVK
;
A
#
# COMPACT_ATOMS: atom_id res chain seq x y z
N MET A 1 24.56 0.04 -41.11
CA MET A 1 24.39 -1.33 -41.65
C MET A 1 24.00 -2.25 -40.50
N ASN A 2 22.70 -2.45 -40.25
CA ASN A 2 22.23 -3.37 -39.20
C ASN A 2 21.45 -4.51 -39.86
N HIS A 3 22.05 -5.70 -39.81
CA HIS A 3 21.50 -6.93 -40.35
C HIS A 3 20.21 -7.33 -39.61
N LEU A 4 19.06 -7.04 -40.21
CA LEU A 4 17.80 -7.69 -39.89
C LEU A 4 17.91 -9.17 -40.31
N ARG A 5 18.17 -10.06 -39.35
CA ARG A 5 18.05 -11.51 -39.58
C ARG A 5 16.57 -11.83 -39.78
N ARG A 6 16.17 -11.94 -41.05
CA ARG A 6 14.87 -12.49 -41.44
C ARG A 6 14.83 -13.97 -41.05
N PHE A 7 13.96 -14.33 -40.12
CA PHE A 7 13.54 -15.72 -39.92
C PHE A 7 12.59 -16.10 -41.06
N CYS A 8 13.13 -16.61 -42.16
CA CYS A 8 12.35 -17.27 -43.21
C CYS A 8 12.53 -18.78 -43.08
N PHE A 9 11.44 -19.49 -42.79
CA PHE A 9 11.39 -20.96 -42.89
C PHE A 9 11.30 -21.35 -44.36
N PRO A 10 12.01 -22.41 -44.84
CA PRO A 10 12.19 -22.61 -46.27
C PRO A 10 10.90 -22.87 -47.06
N ASN A 11 9.80 -23.30 -46.44
CA ASN A 11 8.57 -23.69 -47.15
C ASN A 11 7.25 -23.34 -46.42
N GLY A 12 7.20 -22.28 -45.59
CA GLY A 12 6.02 -21.99 -44.75
C GLY A 12 5.60 -20.52 -44.73
N THR A 13 4.30 -20.26 -44.85
CA THR A 13 3.71 -18.91 -44.68
C THR A 13 3.98 -18.38 -43.27
N SER A 14 4.41 -17.13 -43.15
CA SER A 14 4.66 -16.48 -41.86
C SER A 14 3.39 -16.50 -40.98
N GLY A 15 3.48 -17.14 -39.82
CA GLY A 15 2.42 -17.14 -38.80
C GLY A 15 2.43 -15.86 -37.96
N THR A 16 1.32 -15.58 -37.29
CA THR A 16 1.22 -14.46 -36.34
C THR A 16 1.66 -14.91 -34.95
N LEU A 17 2.66 -14.24 -34.38
CA LEU A 17 3.06 -14.40 -32.98
C LEU A 17 2.30 -13.39 -32.13
N TYR A 18 1.51 -13.86 -31.18
CA TYR A 18 0.84 -13.03 -30.18
C TYR A 18 1.43 -13.27 -28.80
N PHE A 19 1.70 -12.19 -28.08
CA PHE A 19 2.16 -12.24 -26.70
C PHE A 19 1.01 -11.88 -25.77
N ILE A 20 0.81 -12.69 -24.73
CA ILE A 20 -0.12 -12.38 -23.64
C ILE A 20 0.72 -11.99 -22.43
N LEU A 21 0.60 -10.74 -22.01
CA LEU A 21 1.25 -10.26 -20.80
C LEU A 21 0.44 -10.73 -19.59
N LYS A 22 1.10 -11.46 -18.70
CA LYS A 22 0.55 -11.83 -17.39
C LYS A 22 1.34 -11.12 -16.31
N GLN A 23 0.62 -10.55 -15.35
CA GLN A 23 1.25 -9.90 -14.19
C GLN A 23 1.46 -10.93 -13.09
N GLU A 24 2.70 -11.08 -12.65
CA GLU A 24 3.03 -11.86 -11.47
C GLU A 24 2.62 -11.14 -10.18
N PRO A 25 2.15 -11.86 -9.15
CA PRO A 25 1.81 -11.28 -7.86
C PRO A 25 3.07 -10.76 -7.16
N HIS A 26 3.00 -9.53 -6.64
CA HIS A 26 4.06 -8.96 -5.82
C HIS A 26 3.69 -9.07 -4.34
N SER A 27 4.67 -9.30 -3.48
CA SER A 27 4.50 -9.47 -2.02
C SER A 27 3.96 -8.27 -1.26
N ILE A 28 4.02 -7.06 -1.82
CA ILE A 28 3.75 -5.80 -1.13
C ILE A 28 2.68 -5.00 -1.86
N PHE A 29 2.83 -4.88 -3.18
CA PHE A 29 1.96 -4.07 -4.02
C PHE A 29 1.01 -4.94 -4.83
N THR A 30 -0.27 -4.63 -4.77
CA THR A 30 -1.30 -5.20 -5.64
C THR A 30 -1.74 -4.13 -6.63
N ARG A 31 -1.55 -4.38 -7.93
CA ARG A 31 -2.02 -3.46 -8.97
C ARG A 31 -3.54 -3.55 -9.11
N LYS A 32 -4.22 -2.40 -9.07
CA LYS A 32 -5.63 -2.24 -9.43
C LYS A 32 -5.74 -1.17 -10.50
N ASN A 33 -5.87 -1.59 -11.77
CA ASN A 33 -5.82 -0.70 -12.93
C ASN A 33 -4.50 0.10 -12.95
N ASP A 34 -4.57 1.43 -12.88
CA ASP A 34 -3.40 2.30 -12.81
C ASP A 34 -2.92 2.55 -11.38
N ASN A 35 -3.71 2.15 -10.38
CA ASN A 35 -3.39 2.36 -8.98
C ASN A 35 -2.62 1.18 -8.39
N LEU A 36 -1.79 1.47 -7.39
CA LEU A 36 -1.14 0.47 -6.56
C LEU A 36 -1.81 0.44 -5.20
N VAL A 37 -2.11 -0.75 -4.69
CA VAL A 37 -2.64 -0.94 -3.34
C VAL A 37 -1.59 -1.65 -2.51
N MET A 38 -1.32 -1.14 -1.31
CA MET A 38 -0.47 -1.82 -0.33
C MET A 38 -1.17 -1.90 1.02
N LYS A 39 -0.89 -2.96 1.77
CA LYS A 39 -1.30 -3.08 3.17
C LYS A 39 -0.13 -2.65 4.05
N MET A 40 -0.38 -1.78 5.00
CA MET A 40 0.62 -1.34 5.96
C MET A 40 0.12 -1.60 7.38
N GLU A 41 0.89 -2.38 8.11
CA GLU A 41 0.63 -2.67 9.50
C GLU A 41 1.20 -1.55 10.38
N ILE A 42 0.35 -1.00 11.25
CA ILE A 42 0.69 0.03 12.23
C ILE A 42 0.24 -0.39 13.62
N ASN A 43 1.00 0.00 14.64
CA ASN A 43 0.63 -0.27 16.02
C ASN A 43 -0.50 0.66 16.45
N LEU A 44 -1.29 0.25 17.44
CA LEU A 44 -2.32 1.08 18.06
C LEU A 44 -1.80 2.46 18.47
N THR A 45 -0.62 2.52 19.10
CA THR A 45 0.02 3.79 19.48
C THR A 45 0.33 4.66 18.27
N GLY A 46 0.77 4.08 17.14
CA GLY A 46 1.03 4.84 15.92
C GLY A 46 -0.24 5.35 15.24
N SER A 47 -1.35 4.60 15.35
CA SER A 47 -2.67 5.02 14.88
C SER A 47 -3.23 6.21 15.66
N LEU A 48 -2.99 6.27 16.98
CA LEU A 48 -3.50 7.33 17.87
C LEU A 48 -2.56 8.55 17.94
N CYS A 49 -1.25 8.31 18.05
CA CYS A 49 -0.26 9.34 18.32
C CYS A 49 0.46 9.84 17.06
N GLY A 50 0.16 9.27 15.88
CA GLY A 50 0.87 9.52 14.64
C GLY A 50 2.12 8.65 14.50
N PHE A 51 2.62 8.55 13.27
CA PHE A 51 3.82 7.79 12.94
C PHE A 51 4.51 8.40 11.72
N GLN A 52 5.78 8.06 11.56
CA GLN A 52 6.55 8.31 10.34
C GLN A 52 7.12 6.99 9.83
N ARG A 53 6.84 6.66 8.57
CA ARG A 53 7.34 5.45 7.91
C ARG A 53 7.89 5.80 6.55
N LEU A 54 9.06 5.25 6.25
CA LEU A 54 9.65 5.33 4.94
C LEU A 54 9.24 4.09 4.14
N ILE A 55 8.64 4.31 2.96
CA ILE A 55 8.21 3.25 2.06
C ILE A 55 9.04 3.30 0.79
N LYS A 56 9.55 2.14 0.39
CA LYS A 56 10.26 1.95 -0.87
C LYS A 56 9.26 1.60 -1.98
N LEU A 57 9.24 2.37 -3.06
CA LEU A 57 8.43 2.12 -4.25
C LEU A 57 9.08 1.07 -5.17
N LEU A 58 8.33 0.66 -6.19
CA LEU A 58 8.81 -0.23 -7.25
C LEU A 58 10.01 0.34 -8.02
N ASP A 59 10.09 1.66 -8.14
CA ASP A 59 11.16 2.36 -8.86
C ASP A 59 12.35 2.73 -7.95
N VAL A 60 12.56 1.99 -6.86
CA VAL A 60 13.67 2.17 -5.89
C VAL A 60 13.62 3.48 -5.07
N HIS A 61 12.86 4.48 -5.50
CA HIS A 61 12.58 5.70 -4.78
C HIS A 61 11.90 5.45 -3.43
N GLN A 62 12.20 6.31 -2.46
CA GLN A 62 11.65 6.24 -1.11
C GLN A 62 10.74 7.43 -0.86
N ILE A 63 9.57 7.17 -0.28
CA ILE A 63 8.64 8.20 0.17
C ILE A 63 8.51 8.16 1.69
N LEU A 64 8.54 9.32 2.32
CA LEU A 64 8.23 9.45 3.73
C LEU A 64 6.74 9.71 3.88
N ILE A 65 6.05 8.79 4.55
CA ILE A 65 4.67 8.98 4.97
C ILE A 65 4.69 9.45 6.41
N ASP A 66 4.30 10.71 6.58
CA ASP A 66 4.17 11.35 7.88
C ASP A 66 2.68 11.49 8.22
N HIS A 67 2.28 10.85 9.31
CA HIS A 67 0.96 11.01 9.88
C HIS A 67 1.04 11.89 11.12
N LEU A 68 0.45 13.09 11.01
CA LEU A 68 0.45 14.10 12.06
C LEU A 68 -0.09 13.56 13.39
N ARG A 69 0.60 13.93 14.48
CA ARG A 69 0.18 13.60 15.84
C ARG A 69 -1.17 14.26 16.14
N GLY A 70 -2.07 13.51 16.78
CA GLY A 70 -3.41 13.98 17.14
C GLY A 70 -4.49 13.75 16.09
N LYS A 71 -4.13 13.34 14.86
CA LYS A 71 -5.08 12.73 13.94
C LYS A 71 -5.13 11.23 14.21
N ILE A 72 -6.31 10.65 14.19
CA ILE A 72 -6.52 9.21 14.43
C ILE A 72 -6.67 8.49 13.10
N ILE A 73 -5.94 7.38 12.95
CA ILE A 73 -6.11 6.46 11.82
C ILE A 73 -7.05 5.35 12.24
N LEU A 74 -8.16 5.19 11.53
CA LEU A 74 -9.10 4.11 11.78
C LEU A 74 -8.56 2.77 11.26
N PRO A 75 -8.86 1.65 11.92
CA PRO A 75 -8.56 0.32 11.40
C PRO A 75 -9.23 0.12 10.04
N ASN A 76 -8.54 -0.51 9.10
CA ASN A 76 -8.99 -0.74 7.71
C ASN A 76 -9.30 0.54 6.92
N SER A 77 -8.82 1.71 7.37
CA SER A 77 -8.92 2.94 6.59
C SER A 77 -7.93 2.96 5.43
N TYR A 78 -8.22 3.81 4.45
CA TYR A 78 -7.41 3.99 3.26
C TYR A 78 -6.79 5.39 3.24
N HIS A 79 -5.52 5.46 2.87
CA HIS A 79 -4.82 6.70 2.59
C HIS A 79 -4.34 6.71 1.14
N CYS A 80 -4.64 7.78 0.42
CA CYS A 80 -4.36 7.90 -1.00
C CYS A 80 -3.25 8.93 -1.22
N LEU A 81 -2.15 8.47 -1.81
CA LEU A 81 -1.03 9.30 -2.25
C LEU A 81 -1.12 9.47 -3.77
N LYS A 82 -1.32 10.72 -4.19
CA LYS A 82 -1.56 11.05 -5.58
C LYS A 82 -0.27 10.97 -6.41
N GLY A 83 -0.35 10.36 -7.59
CA GLY A 83 0.76 10.31 -8.56
C GLY A 83 1.87 9.30 -8.26
N TYR A 84 1.68 8.42 -7.26
CA TYR A 84 2.65 7.38 -6.88
C TYR A 84 2.26 5.95 -7.34
N GLY A 85 1.26 5.84 -8.20
CA GLY A 85 0.80 4.58 -8.80
C GLY A 85 1.58 4.18 -10.06
N MET A 86 0.97 3.31 -10.87
CA MET A 86 1.56 2.84 -12.12
C MET A 86 1.50 3.93 -13.20
N PRO A 87 2.51 4.00 -14.09
CA PRO A 87 2.46 4.89 -15.25
C PRO A 87 1.36 4.44 -16.22
N ASN A 88 0.55 5.38 -16.68
CA ASN A 88 -0.44 5.19 -17.72
C ASN A 88 0.10 5.76 -19.05
N ARG A 89 0.21 4.87 -20.04
CA ARG A 89 0.76 5.19 -21.38
C ARG A 89 -0.12 6.17 -22.18
N ASN A 90 -1.43 6.16 -21.95
CA ASN A 90 -2.36 6.99 -22.72
C ASN A 90 -2.37 8.43 -22.21
N THR A 91 -2.38 8.62 -20.90
CA THR A 91 -2.46 9.95 -20.26
C THR A 91 -1.09 10.55 -19.94
N HIS A 92 0.00 9.79 -20.11
CA HIS A 92 1.35 10.19 -19.69
C HIS A 92 1.43 10.61 -18.22
N SER A 93 0.52 10.08 -17.40
CA SER A 93 0.40 10.38 -15.97
C SER A 93 0.59 9.12 -15.14
N HIS A 94 0.82 9.29 -13.84
CA HIS A 94 0.84 8.18 -12.89
C HIS A 94 -0.53 8.05 -12.22
N GLY A 95 -0.92 6.82 -11.89
CA GLY A 95 -2.05 6.57 -10.99
C GLY A 95 -1.70 6.91 -9.54
N ASP A 96 -2.49 6.38 -8.61
CA ASP A 96 -2.36 6.65 -7.17
C ASP A 96 -1.84 5.44 -6.40
N LEU A 97 -1.15 5.70 -5.29
CA LEU A 97 -0.80 4.70 -4.28
C LEU A 97 -1.83 4.74 -3.15
N ILE A 98 -2.52 3.62 -2.93
CA ILE A 98 -3.55 3.44 -1.91
C ILE A 98 -2.98 2.55 -0.81
N ILE A 99 -2.86 3.12 0.38
CA ILE A 99 -2.35 2.43 1.56
C ILE A 99 -3.55 2.05 2.42
N GLN A 100 -3.77 0.75 2.62
CA GLN A 100 -4.71 0.24 3.58
C GLN A 100 -4.01 0.05 4.93
N PHE A 101 -4.49 0.72 5.96
CA PHE A 101 -3.96 0.59 7.31
C PHE A 101 -4.57 -0.60 8.04
N ASP A 102 -3.72 -1.50 8.50
CA ASP A 102 -4.08 -2.54 9.44
C ASP A 102 -3.53 -2.19 10.82
N VAL A 103 -4.41 -1.97 11.80
CA VAL A 103 -4.04 -1.55 13.15
C VAL A 103 -3.89 -2.78 14.03
N LYS A 104 -2.65 -3.09 14.41
CA LYS A 104 -2.34 -4.17 15.35
C LYS A 104 -2.52 -3.68 16.79
N PHE A 105 -3.40 -4.36 17.51
CA PHE A 105 -3.50 -4.25 18.95
C PHE A 105 -2.33 -4.99 19.62
N PRO A 106 -1.95 -4.61 20.85
CA PRO A 106 -0.97 -5.36 21.62
C PRO A 106 -1.38 -6.83 21.79
N ASP A 107 -0.38 -7.70 21.97
CA ASP A 107 -0.58 -9.14 22.17
C ASP A 107 -1.48 -9.44 23.37
N GLU A 108 -2.09 -10.62 23.41
CA GLU A 108 -2.99 -11.04 24.49
C GLU A 108 -2.33 -11.03 25.88
N ASN A 109 -1.00 -11.21 25.93
CA ASN A 109 -0.20 -11.16 27.15
C ASN A 109 0.08 -9.73 27.64
N PHE A 110 -0.28 -8.72 26.86
CA PHE A 110 -0.11 -7.32 27.23
C PHE A 110 -1.22 -6.90 28.20
N HIS A 111 -0.89 -6.87 29.49
CA HIS A 111 -1.80 -6.39 30.53
C HIS A 111 -1.45 -4.96 30.95
N LEU A 112 -2.47 -4.13 31.07
CA LEU A 112 -2.35 -2.78 31.60
C LEU A 112 -2.49 -2.81 33.12
N THR A 113 -1.61 -2.10 33.82
CA THR A 113 -1.74 -1.87 35.26
C THR A 113 -2.96 -0.98 35.53
N GLU A 114 -3.56 -1.07 36.72
CA GLU A 114 -4.73 -0.27 37.12
C GLU A 114 -4.51 1.26 36.97
N ASN A 115 -3.28 1.73 37.19
CA ASN A 115 -2.94 3.13 36.97
C ASN A 115 -2.96 3.51 35.48
N GLN A 116 -2.48 2.63 34.60
CA GLN A 116 -2.45 2.88 33.15
C GLN A 116 -3.86 2.82 32.55
N SER A 117 -4.72 1.92 33.04
CA SER A 117 -6.12 1.87 32.59
C SER A 117 -6.88 3.14 32.98
N LYS A 118 -6.70 3.64 34.21
CA LYS A 118 -7.27 4.93 34.66
C LYS A 118 -6.79 6.11 33.81
N GLN A 119 -5.51 6.13 33.43
CA GLN A 119 -4.96 7.16 32.54
C GLN A 119 -5.56 7.07 31.12
N LEU A 120 -5.76 5.87 30.58
CA LEU A 120 -6.39 5.72 29.27
C LEU A 120 -7.86 6.12 29.29
N GLU A 121 -8.59 5.80 30.36
CA GLU A 121 -9.98 6.21 30.54
C GLU A 121 -10.17 7.72 30.67
N SER A 122 -9.18 8.46 31.18
CA SER A 122 -9.26 9.93 31.24
C SER A 122 -8.98 10.62 29.91
N ILE A 123 -8.23 9.97 29.01
CA ILE A 123 -7.82 10.54 27.71
C ILE A 123 -8.82 10.16 26.60
N LEU A 124 -9.32 8.93 26.62
CA LEU A 124 -10.20 8.39 25.58
C LEU A 124 -11.68 8.77 25.83
N PRO A 125 -12.51 8.84 24.77
CA PRO A 125 -13.93 9.17 24.93
C PRO A 125 -14.66 8.14 25.79
N SER A 126 -15.65 8.61 26.57
CA SER A 126 -16.40 7.80 27.53
C SER A 126 -17.05 6.57 26.90
N LYS A 127 -16.97 5.43 27.59
CA LYS A 127 -17.59 4.16 27.18
C LYS A 127 -19.10 4.37 26.95
N LYS A 128 -19.56 4.15 25.72
CA LYS A 128 -21.01 4.08 25.45
C LYS A 128 -21.54 2.81 26.12
N ARG A 129 -22.52 2.93 27.03
CA ARG A 129 -23.27 1.77 27.50
C ARG A 129 -24.06 1.20 26.32
N VAL A 130 -23.68 0.01 25.88
CA VAL A 130 -24.50 -0.79 24.96
C VAL A 130 -25.75 -1.18 25.77
N LYS A 131 -26.93 -0.79 25.27
CA LYS A 131 -28.22 -1.23 25.81
C LYS A 131 -28.53 -2.64 25.35
#